data_AF-A0A967IAZ3-F1
#
_entry.id   AF-A0A967IAZ3-F1
#
_cell.length_a   1.000
_cell.length_b   1.000
_cell.length_c   1.000
_cell.angle_alpha   90.00
_cell.angle_beta   90.00
_cell.angle_gamma   90.00
#
_symmetry.space_group_name_H-M   'P 1'
#
loop_
_entity.id
_entity.type
_entity.pdbx_description
1 polymer ?
#
loop_
_entity_poly.entity_id
_entity_poly.type
_entity_poly.pdbx_seq_one_letter_code
_entity_poly.pdbx_strand_id
1 'polypeptide(L)' 'ELVKERGAERVCVGVTHGVFAGQAVERLENAPIDEVVVTNTIPLTEEAGKLGKVKVLSVASMLGEAI' A
#
# COMPACT_ATOMS: atom_id res chain seq x y z
N GLU A 1 4.86 -7.10 12.51
CA GLU A 1 5.80 -7.37 13.62
C GLU A 1 6.37 -8.78 13.54
N LEU A 2 5.55 -9.84 13.63
CA LEU A 2 6.02 -11.25 13.59
C LEU A 2 7.08 -11.59 12.53
N VAL A 3 6.90 -11.12 11.29
CA VAL A 3 7.87 -11.41 10.21
C VAL A 3 9.23 -10.73 10.45
N LYS A 4 9.25 -9.51 10.99
CA LYS A 4 10.48 -8.81 11.36
C LYS A 4 11.15 -9.49 12.57
N GLU A 5 10.38 -9.90 13.56
CA GLU A 5 10.87 -10.68 14.71
C GLU A 5 11.49 -12.01 14.28
N ARG A 6 10.98 -12.62 13.22
CA ARG A 6 11.54 -13.84 12.62
C ARG A 6 12.71 -13.59 11.66
N GLY A 7 13.25 -12.37 11.62
CA GLY A 7 14.46 -12.04 10.87
C GLY A 7 14.22 -11.60 9.43
N ALA A 8 13.00 -11.19 9.04
CA ALA A 8 12.79 -10.60 7.73
C ALA A 8 13.57 -9.28 7.57
N GLU A 9 14.43 -9.20 6.57
CA GLU A 9 15.17 -7.98 6.24
C GLU A 9 14.23 -6.85 5.81
N ARG A 10 13.33 -7.15 4.86
CA ARG A 10 12.32 -6.22 4.34
C ARG A 10 10.92 -6.81 4.37
N VAL A 11 9.93 -5.95 4.58
CA VAL A 11 8.51 -6.25 4.54
C VAL A 11 7.85 -5.29 3.55
N CYS A 12 7.49 -5.83 2.40
CA CYS A 12 6.72 -5.14 1.36
C CYS A 12 5.29 -5.69 1.35
N VAL A 13 4.30 -4.81 1.24
CA VAL A 13 2.89 -5.17 1.20
C VAL A 13 2.32 -4.80 -0.16
N GLY A 14 1.71 -5.76 -0.86
CA GLY A 14 1.01 -5.53 -2.12
C GLY A 14 -0.50 -5.67 -1.93
N VAL A 15 -1.28 -4.71 -2.44
CA VAL A 15 -2.75 -4.69 -2.32
C VAL A 15 -3.40 -4.16 -3.59
N THR A 16 -4.50 -4.78 -4.02
CA THR A 16 -5.25 -4.26 -5.16
C THR A 16 -5.95 -2.97 -4.78
N HIS A 17 -6.77 -2.96 -3.72
CA HIS A 17 -7.64 -1.83 -3.38
C HIS A 17 -7.12 -1.06 -2.16
N GLY A 18 -6.61 0.15 -2.38
CA GLY A 18 -6.15 1.05 -1.33
C GLY A 18 -7.28 1.85 -0.67
N VAL A 19 -8.11 1.21 0.17
CA VAL A 19 -9.27 1.88 0.81
C VAL A 19 -8.83 2.88 1.90
N PHE A 20 -7.77 2.56 2.66
CA PHE A 20 -7.23 3.38 3.75
C PHE A 20 -8.27 3.94 4.75
N ALA A 21 -9.27 3.15 5.13
CA ALA A 21 -10.35 3.61 6.03
C ALA A 21 -9.93 3.68 7.50
N GLY A 22 -10.55 4.60 8.25
CA GLY A 22 -10.36 4.76 9.69
C GLY A 22 -8.90 5.05 10.03
N GLN A 23 -8.33 4.30 10.99
CA GLN A 23 -6.95 4.47 11.45
C GLN A 23 -5.91 3.79 10.54
N ALA A 24 -6.23 3.48 9.28
CA ALA A 24 -5.32 2.73 8.41
C ALA A 24 -3.99 3.46 8.18
N VAL A 25 -4.02 4.79 7.97
CA VAL A 25 -2.80 5.57 7.73
C VAL A 25 -1.92 5.58 8.99
N GLU A 26 -2.48 5.91 10.15
CA GLU A 26 -1.79 5.89 11.45
C GLU A 26 -1.18 4.52 11.75
N ARG A 27 -1.92 3.43 11.53
CA ARG A 27 -1.42 2.06 11.74
C ARG A 27 -0.30 1.72 10.80
N LEU A 28 -0.43 2.10 9.53
CA LEU A 28 0.63 1.85 8.55
C LEU A 28 1.86 2.67 8.88
N GLU A 29 1.74 3.94 9.27
CA GLU A 29 2.85 4.79 9.70
C GLU A 29 3.68 4.14 10.80
N ASN A 30 3.01 3.65 11.84
CA ASN A 30 3.66 3.00 12.99
C ASN A 30 4.08 1.55 12.74
N ALA A 31 3.58 0.90 11.69
CA ALA A 31 3.92 -0.49 11.40
C ALA A 31 5.35 -0.62 10.84
N PRO A 32 6.08 -1.71 11.18
CA PRO A 32 7.42 -1.99 10.67
C PRO A 32 7.35 -2.58 9.25
N ILE A 33 6.76 -1.81 8.34
CA ILE A 33 6.59 -2.07 6.91
C ILE A 33 7.46 -1.09 6.15
N ASP A 34 8.24 -1.61 5.21
CA ASP A 34 9.18 -0.84 4.41
C ASP A 34 8.50 -0.19 3.19
N GLU A 35 7.53 -0.88 2.58
CA GLU A 35 6.82 -0.40 1.40
C GLU A 35 5.41 -0.96 1.31
N VAL A 36 4.47 -0.12 0.87
CA VAL A 36 3.08 -0.49 0.57
C VAL A 36 2.79 -0.14 -0.88
N VAL A 37 2.54 -1.14 -1.72
CA VAL A 37 2.21 -0.98 -3.13
C VAL A 37 0.71 -1.22 -3.31
N VAL A 38 0.00 -0.21 -3.79
CA VAL A 38 -1.44 -0.26 -4.09
C VAL A 38 -1.71 -0.02 -5.57
N THR A 39 -2.84 -0.49 -6.09
CA THR A 39 -3.27 -0.09 -7.44
C THR A 39 -4.13 1.16 -7.42
N ASN A 40 -4.21 1.87 -8.55
CA ASN A 40 -5.09 3.02 -8.74
C ASN A 40 -6.58 2.65 -8.98
N THR A 41 -7.03 1.47 -8.53
CA THR A 41 -8.47 1.10 -8.57
C THR A 41 -9.32 1.96 -7.66
N ILE A 42 -8.73 2.57 -6.62
CA ILE A 42 -9.33 3.59 -5.77
C ILE A 42 -8.37 4.78 -5.74
N PRO A 43 -8.84 6.03 -5.95
CA PRO A 43 -7.99 7.21 -5.80
C PRO A 43 -7.37 7.30 -4.41
N LEU A 44 -6.06 7.55 -4.36
CA LEU A 44 -5.35 7.70 -3.09
C LEU A 44 -5.81 8.96 -2.37
N THR A 45 -6.09 8.86 -1.07
CA THR A 45 -6.41 10.03 -0.24
C THR A 45 -5.17 10.89 0.00
N GLU A 46 -5.34 12.19 0.27
CA GLU A 46 -4.21 13.07 0.60
C GLU A 46 -3.44 12.58 1.84
N GLU A 47 -4.15 12.06 2.83
CA GLU A 47 -3.56 11.52 4.06
C GLU A 47 -2.66 10.32 3.77
N ALA A 48 -3.15 9.35 2.98
CA ALA A 48 -2.36 8.21 2.56
C ALA A 48 -1.21 8.59 1.60
N GLY A 49 -1.38 9.66 0.81
CA GLY A 49 -0.34 10.21 -0.06
C GLY A 49 0.82 10.87 0.70
N LYS A 50 0.59 11.33 1.93
CA LYS A 50 1.65 11.84 2.81
C LYS A 50 2.47 10.73 3.44
N LEU A 51 1.98 9.48 3.40
CA LEU A 51 2.70 8.33 3.90
C LEU A 51 3.85 8.00 2.92
N GLY A 52 5.07 8.40 3.27
CA GLY A 52 6.28 8.28 2.41
C GLY A 52 6.70 6.86 2.01
N LYS A 53 5.92 5.84 2.38
CA LYS A 53 6.11 4.42 2.03
C LYS A 53 5.01 3.84 1.15
N VAL A 54 4.09 4.66 0.63
CA VAL A 54 3.02 4.22 -0.29
C VAL A 54 3.42 4.48 -1.74
N LYS A 55 3.29 3.45 -2.57
CA LYS A 55 3.49 3.50 -4.02
C LYS A 55 2.21 3.08 -4.74
N VAL A 56 1.79 3.87 -5.72
CA VAL A 56 0.60 3.56 -6.54
C VAL A 56 1.03 3.03 -7.91
N LEU A 57 0.47 1.89 -8.32
CA LEU A 57 0.62 1.32 -9.65
C LEU A 57 -0.67 1.45 -10.45
N SER A 58 -0.54 1.74 -11.75
CA SER A 58 -1.69 1.81 -12.63
C SER A 58 -2.13 0.41 -13.09
N VAL A 59 -3.42 0.11 -13.03
CA VAL A 59 -4.02 -1.07 -13.69
C VAL A 59 -4.64 -0.74 -15.05
N ALA A 60 -4.50 0.50 -15.52
CA ALA A 60 -5.19 0.97 -16.73
C ALA A 60 -4.84 0.16 -17.99
N SER A 61 -3.57 -0.23 -18.18
CA SER A 61 -3.17 -1.05 -19.33
C SER A 61 -3.82 -2.43 -19.29
N MET A 62 -3.78 -3.09 -18.13
CA MET A 62 -4.38 -4.42 -17.92
C MET A 62 -5.90 -4.40 -18.15
N LEU A 63 -6.58 -3.34 -17.68
CA LEU A 63 -8.01 -3.18 -17.94
C LEU A 63 -8.31 -2.84 -19.40
N GLY A 64 -7.44 -2.08 -20.06
CA GLY A 64 -7.57 -1.76 -21.48
C GLY A 64 -7.37 -2.96 -22.41
N GLU A 65 -6.58 -3.96 -22.01
CA GLU A 65 -6.45 -5.23 -22.74
C GLU A 65 -7.67 -6.15 -22.58
N ALA A 66 -8.43 -5.99 -21.51
CA ALA A 66 -9.55 -6.87 -21.17
C ALA A 66 -10.90 -6.47 -21.82
N ILE A 67 -10.97 -5.29 -22.44
CA ILE A 67 -12.16 -4.71 -23.09
C ILE A 67 -11.91 -4.61 -24.58
#